data_AF-A0A1G0FTW7-F1
#
_entry.id   AF-A0A1G0FTW7-F1
#
_cell.length_a   1.000
_cell.length_b   1.000
_cell.length_c   1.000
_cell.angle_alpha   90.00
_cell.angle_beta   90.00
_cell.angle_gamma   90.00
#
_symmetry.space_group_name_H-M   'P 1'
#
loop_
_entity.id
_entity.type
_entity.pdbx_description
1 polymer ?
#
loop_
_entity_poly.entity_id
_entity_poly.type
_entity_poly.pdbx_seq_one_letter_code
_entity_poly.pdbx_strand_id
1 'polypeptide(L)'
;TLTLGTRITTIEESSRPQFLQTICERLGANARALHPTTPAAADKALAQALEVGLPAIAWLDLSGPPYAFPQTADYLTNVVFRITPDEVYVAGRSRRGLALSREAFAQARQSMGVPKARLLVVEPPPRMASLAPAVRQGIRDSLRQMKEGVDIGKFRGNFGLQALLKWADLLTDPRDPKGWPRFFPRGRDLLNALVAVFSQIELRGRGGGAFRGLYADFLVESAGWLKKPALAEVADTYRKAARAWSALAEAALPDSDSGLGTLRGIIREREDALQKDGRDGLERARALVPKERALRRKLETSFPLDAAAVGDLLADLGRRVRSIHEIEREAVTALGRIVG
;
A
#
# COMPACT_ATOMS: atom_id res chain seq x y z
N THR A 1 0.18 -11.73 12.15
CA THR A 1 0.97 -11.76 10.90
C THR A 1 1.62 -10.40 10.67
N LEU A 2 2.86 -10.35 10.18
CA LEU A 2 3.60 -9.11 9.86
C LEU A 2 3.28 -8.63 8.45
N THR A 3 2.97 -7.35 8.24
CA THR A 3 2.92 -6.73 6.89
C THR A 3 3.96 -5.66 6.84
N LEU A 4 4.91 -5.82 5.93
CA LEU A 4 5.88 -4.79 5.61
C LEU A 4 5.28 -3.98 4.46
N GLY A 5 4.75 -2.80 4.79
CA GLY A 5 4.33 -1.83 3.78
C GLY A 5 5.53 -1.00 3.35
N THR A 6 5.67 -0.73 2.05
CA THR A 6 6.64 0.27 1.57
C THR A 6 5.93 1.61 1.41
N ARG A 7 6.70 2.69 1.64
CA ARG A 7 6.19 4.07 1.67
C ARG A 7 5.54 4.46 0.33
N ILE A 8 6.24 4.24 -0.79
CA ILE A 8 5.84 4.40 -2.21
C ILE A 8 6.90 3.64 -3.06
N THR A 9 6.55 3.16 -4.26
CA THR A 9 7.55 2.73 -5.25
C THR A 9 8.17 3.97 -5.90
N THR A 10 9.28 4.48 -5.34
CA THR A 10 10.03 5.61 -5.93
C THR A 10 11.31 5.11 -6.59
N ILE A 11 11.95 5.95 -7.42
CA ILE A 11 13.28 5.64 -7.98
C ILE A 11 14.30 5.45 -6.84
N GLU A 12 14.21 6.26 -5.79
CA GLU A 12 15.08 6.19 -4.61
C GLU A 12 14.84 4.91 -3.77
N GLU A 13 13.59 4.52 -3.53
CA GLU A 13 13.27 3.28 -2.80
C GLU A 13 13.59 2.02 -3.66
N SER A 14 13.61 2.21 -4.99
CA SER A 14 14.04 1.18 -5.94
C SER A 14 15.56 1.04 -6.00
N SER A 15 16.33 2.12 -5.81
CA SER A 15 17.80 2.08 -5.80
C SER A 15 18.37 1.60 -4.47
N ARG A 16 17.73 1.91 -3.35
CA ARG A 16 18.06 1.39 -2.01
C ARG A 16 16.80 1.17 -1.18
N PRO A 17 16.75 0.15 -0.30
CA PRO A 17 15.59 -0.10 0.54
C PRO A 17 15.55 0.85 1.77
N GLN A 18 15.61 2.16 1.51
CA GLN A 18 15.81 3.20 2.52
C GLN A 18 14.76 3.12 3.63
N PHE A 19 13.49 2.90 3.27
CA PHE A 19 12.43 2.85 4.27
C PHE A 19 12.66 1.73 5.31
N LEU A 20 12.97 0.51 4.86
CA LEU A 20 13.22 -0.61 5.75
C LEU A 20 14.56 -0.48 6.49
N GLN A 21 15.60 0.05 5.83
CA GLN A 21 16.90 0.30 6.47
C GLN A 21 16.77 1.32 7.60
N THR A 22 16.07 2.44 7.39
CA THR A 22 15.82 3.44 8.43
C THR A 22 15.03 2.87 9.61
N ILE A 23 14.09 1.94 9.38
CA ILE A 23 13.42 1.23 10.47
C ILE A 23 14.41 0.38 11.26
N CYS A 24 15.24 -0.41 10.57
CA CYS A 24 16.24 -1.27 11.21
C CYS A 24 17.27 -0.45 12.01
N GLU A 25 17.81 0.62 11.43
CA GLU A 25 18.73 1.55 12.08
C GLU A 25 18.16 2.11 13.39
N ARG A 26 16.89 2.55 13.39
CA ARG A 26 16.21 3.05 14.59
C ARG A 26 16.04 1.99 15.67
N LEU A 27 15.89 0.74 15.28
CA LEU A 27 15.76 -0.40 16.18
C LEU A 27 17.13 -0.97 16.60
N GLY A 28 18.23 -0.42 16.06
CA GLY A 28 19.59 -0.93 16.27
C GLY A 28 19.90 -2.23 15.53
N ALA A 29 19.01 -2.68 14.63
CA ALA A 29 19.19 -3.89 13.84
C ALA A 29 20.11 -3.63 12.64
N ASN A 30 21.01 -4.57 12.36
CA ASN A 30 21.88 -4.49 11.19
C ASN A 30 21.15 -5.02 9.96
N ALA A 31 20.89 -4.15 8.98
CA ALA A 31 20.15 -4.50 7.78
C ALA A 31 21.05 -4.41 6.54
N ARG A 32 21.35 -5.57 5.96
CA ARG A 32 22.25 -5.70 4.80
C ARG A 32 21.44 -5.92 3.53
N ALA A 33 21.45 -4.92 2.65
CA ALA A 33 20.86 -5.02 1.33
C ALA A 33 21.80 -5.77 0.38
N LEU A 34 21.30 -6.82 -0.26
CA LEU A 34 22.02 -7.63 -1.23
C LEU A 34 21.48 -7.33 -2.63
N HIS A 35 22.39 -7.11 -3.57
CA HIS A 35 22.10 -6.81 -4.97
C HIS A 35 22.74 -7.88 -5.88
N PRO A 36 22.25 -9.13 -5.83
CA PRO A 36 22.78 -10.18 -6.68
C PRO A 36 22.59 -9.83 -8.15
N THR A 37 23.62 -10.05 -8.96
CA THR A 37 23.62 -9.73 -10.39
C THR A 37 23.07 -10.86 -11.26
N THR A 38 22.88 -12.05 -10.69
CA THR A 38 22.33 -13.22 -11.39
C THR A 38 21.28 -13.96 -10.54
N PRO A 39 20.33 -14.69 -11.17
CA PRO A 39 19.35 -15.51 -10.44
C PRO A 39 20.01 -16.56 -9.52
N ALA A 40 21.09 -17.19 -9.98
CA ALA A 40 21.83 -18.18 -9.20
C ALA A 40 22.49 -17.56 -7.96
N ALA A 41 23.09 -16.37 -8.10
CA ALA A 41 23.66 -15.64 -6.96
C ALA A 41 22.57 -15.24 -5.95
N ALA A 42 21.39 -14.83 -6.43
CA ALA A 42 20.25 -14.50 -5.58
C ALA A 42 19.75 -15.71 -4.78
N ASP A 43 19.65 -16.87 -5.42
CA ASP A 43 19.23 -18.11 -4.77
C ASP A 43 20.25 -18.60 -3.74
N LYS A 44 21.54 -18.51 -4.07
CA LYS A 44 22.63 -18.82 -3.13
C LYS A 44 22.60 -17.90 -1.92
N ALA A 45 22.46 -16.59 -2.13
CA ALA A 45 22.40 -15.61 -1.03
C ALA A 45 21.18 -15.83 -0.12
N LEU A 46 20.02 -16.15 -0.72
CA LEU A 46 18.82 -16.51 0.03
C LEU A 46 19.02 -17.78 0.87
N ALA A 47 19.57 -18.84 0.26
CA ALA A 47 19.83 -20.10 0.95
C ALA A 47 20.81 -19.91 2.12
N GLN A 48 21.90 -19.17 1.91
CA GLN A 48 22.89 -18.86 2.95
C GLN A 48 22.28 -18.08 4.13
N ALA A 49 21.40 -17.11 3.86
CA ALA A 49 20.71 -16.38 4.93
C ALA A 49 19.82 -17.32 5.77
N LEU A 50 19.04 -18.18 5.10
CA LEU A 50 18.13 -19.11 5.78
C LEU A 50 18.89 -20.22 6.55
N GLU A 51 20.04 -20.67 6.05
CA GLU A 51 20.89 -21.67 6.71
C GLU A 51 21.38 -21.21 8.09
N VAL A 52 21.68 -19.92 8.24
CA VAL A 52 22.04 -19.31 9.53
C VAL A 52 20.84 -18.80 10.33
N GLY A 53 19.62 -19.21 9.95
CA GLY A 53 18.38 -18.87 10.67
C GLY A 53 17.87 -17.45 10.44
N LEU A 54 18.37 -16.74 9.41
CA LEU A 54 17.94 -15.38 9.11
C LEU A 54 16.93 -15.34 7.96
N PRO A 55 15.66 -14.95 8.21
CA PRO A 55 14.71 -14.74 7.12
C PRO A 55 15.15 -13.54 6.25
N ALA A 56 14.87 -13.61 4.96
CA ALA A 56 15.23 -12.56 4.01
C ALA A 56 13.97 -11.83 3.52
N ILE A 57 14.03 -10.50 3.41
CA ILE A 57 12.97 -9.71 2.79
C ILE A 57 13.26 -9.62 1.29
N ALA A 58 12.29 -10.02 0.47
CA ALA A 58 12.34 -9.93 -0.98
C ALA A 58 11.24 -9.00 -1.51
N TRP A 59 11.50 -8.36 -2.64
CA TRP A 59 10.52 -7.56 -3.37
C TRP A 59 9.88 -8.43 -4.45
N LEU A 60 8.58 -8.65 -4.34
CA LEU A 60 7.85 -9.57 -5.21
C LEU A 60 6.63 -8.87 -5.81
N ASP A 61 6.42 -9.09 -7.09
CA ASP A 61 5.14 -8.88 -7.75
C ASP A 61 4.31 -10.17 -7.66
N LEU A 62 3.22 -10.12 -6.89
CA LEU A 62 2.28 -11.25 -6.72
C LEU A 62 0.99 -11.05 -7.52
N SER A 63 0.95 -10.09 -8.44
CA SER A 63 -0.18 -9.86 -9.35
C SER A 63 -0.21 -10.84 -10.53
N GLY A 64 0.89 -11.55 -10.77
CA GLY A 64 0.96 -12.67 -11.69
C GLY A 64 0.56 -14.02 -11.05
N PRO A 65 0.62 -15.11 -11.84
CA PRO A 65 0.41 -16.47 -11.32
C PRO A 65 1.41 -16.83 -10.19
N PRO A 66 1.02 -17.70 -9.24
CA PRO A 66 -0.27 -18.37 -9.18
C PRO A 66 -1.38 -17.50 -8.59
N TYR A 67 -1.05 -16.47 -7.82
CA TYR A 67 -1.98 -15.77 -6.91
C TYR A 67 -2.87 -14.74 -7.58
N ALA A 68 -2.36 -14.00 -8.56
CA ALA A 68 -3.11 -12.97 -9.26
C ALA A 68 -3.75 -11.91 -8.34
N PHE A 69 -3.00 -11.43 -7.33
CA PHE A 69 -3.45 -10.33 -6.47
C PHE A 69 -3.81 -9.09 -7.31
N PRO A 70 -4.82 -8.30 -6.92
CA PRO A 70 -5.03 -6.98 -7.49
C PRO A 70 -3.74 -6.15 -7.46
N GLN A 71 -3.39 -5.57 -8.61
CA GLN A 71 -2.18 -4.74 -8.74
C GLN A 71 -2.39 -3.40 -8.02
N THR A 72 -1.85 -3.28 -6.81
CA THR A 72 -1.85 -2.05 -6.00
C THR A 72 -0.49 -1.36 -5.96
N ALA A 73 0.54 -2.01 -6.48
CA ALA A 73 1.90 -1.50 -6.63
C ALA A 73 2.60 -2.36 -7.68
N ASP A 74 3.75 -1.89 -8.18
CA ASP A 74 4.63 -2.71 -9.02
C ASP A 74 5.16 -3.93 -8.24
N TYR A 75 5.31 -3.78 -6.92
CA TYR A 75 5.81 -4.83 -6.03
C TYR A 75 5.42 -4.58 -4.57
N LEU A 76 5.57 -5.62 -3.75
CA LEU A 76 5.49 -5.54 -2.28
C LEU A 76 6.66 -6.27 -1.63
N THR A 77 7.00 -5.87 -0.41
CA THR A 77 8.00 -6.55 0.41
C THR A 77 7.40 -7.77 1.11
N ASN A 78 8.04 -8.92 0.94
CA ASN A 78 7.62 -10.19 1.52
C ASN A 78 8.79 -10.83 2.26
N VAL A 79 8.53 -11.43 3.41
CA VAL A 79 9.52 -12.16 4.20
C VAL A 79 9.58 -13.58 3.69
N VAL A 80 10.71 -13.98 3.11
CA VAL A 80 11.03 -15.37 2.77
C VAL A 80 11.55 -16.05 4.03
N PHE A 81 10.85 -17.08 4.49
CA PHE A 81 11.17 -17.76 5.76
C PHE A 81 11.50 -19.25 5.60
N ARG A 82 11.25 -19.83 4.42
CA ARG A 82 11.63 -21.20 4.11
C ARG A 82 11.85 -21.38 2.62
N ILE A 83 12.82 -22.22 2.30
CA ILE A 83 13.14 -22.64 0.94
C ILE A 83 13.27 -24.16 0.91
N THR A 84 12.74 -24.78 -0.14
CA THR A 84 12.83 -26.22 -0.42
C THR A 84 13.30 -26.43 -1.86
N PRO A 85 13.55 -27.68 -2.31
CA PRO A 85 13.85 -27.95 -3.72
C PRO A 85 12.78 -27.40 -4.67
N ASP A 86 11.50 -27.51 -4.29
CA ASP A 86 10.38 -27.21 -5.19
C ASP A 86 9.71 -25.85 -4.92
N GLU A 87 9.65 -25.44 -3.66
CA GLU A 87 8.88 -24.28 -3.21
C GLU A 87 9.68 -23.28 -2.36
N VAL A 88 9.28 -22.01 -2.45
CA VAL A 88 9.69 -20.90 -1.60
C VAL A 88 8.48 -20.39 -0.81
N TYR A 89 8.63 -20.25 0.51
CA TYR A 89 7.54 -19.81 1.38
C TYR A 89 7.77 -18.38 1.84
N VAL A 90 6.72 -17.56 1.66
CA VAL A 90 6.75 -16.12 1.92
C VAL A 90 5.60 -15.66 2.81
N ALA A 91 5.84 -14.66 3.63
CA ALA A 91 4.85 -14.00 4.48
C ALA A 91 4.80 -12.49 4.15
N GLY A 92 3.67 -11.84 4.44
CA GLY A 92 3.53 -10.38 4.30
C GLY A 92 2.20 -9.92 3.70
N ARG A 93 1.74 -10.65 2.69
CA ARG A 93 0.53 -10.30 1.92
C ARG A 93 -0.75 -10.97 2.41
N SER A 94 -0.65 -12.23 2.84
CA SER A 94 -1.76 -13.01 3.40
C SER A 94 -1.62 -13.17 4.91
N ARG A 95 -2.71 -13.55 5.59
CA ARG A 95 -2.70 -13.99 7.00
C ARG A 95 -1.92 -15.30 7.17
N ARG A 96 -1.89 -16.12 6.12
CA ARG A 96 -1.15 -17.38 6.04
C ARG A 96 0.14 -17.21 5.24
N GLY A 97 1.09 -18.11 5.43
CA GLY A 97 2.25 -18.22 4.53
C GLY A 97 1.79 -18.58 3.12
N LEU A 98 2.43 -17.99 2.12
CA LEU A 98 2.21 -18.27 0.71
C LEU A 98 3.36 -19.14 0.21
N ALA A 99 3.04 -20.20 -0.54
CA ALA A 99 4.03 -21.01 -1.25
C ALA A 99 4.08 -20.60 -2.72
N LEU A 100 5.28 -20.50 -3.27
CA LEU A 100 5.56 -20.26 -4.69
C LEU A 100 6.44 -21.39 -5.19
N SER A 101 6.22 -21.89 -6.41
CA SER A 101 7.25 -22.71 -7.05
C SER A 101 8.54 -21.90 -7.22
N ARG A 102 9.70 -22.58 -7.35
CA ARG A 102 10.97 -21.92 -7.66
C ARG A 102 10.86 -20.97 -8.84
N GLU A 103 10.18 -21.41 -9.89
CA GLU A 103 9.95 -20.64 -11.10
C GLU A 103 9.08 -19.41 -10.84
N ALA A 104 7.92 -19.58 -10.18
CA ALA A 104 7.02 -18.46 -9.88
C ALA A 104 7.70 -17.41 -8.98
N PHE A 105 8.48 -17.85 -8.00
CA PHE A 105 9.29 -16.94 -7.17
C PHE A 105 10.35 -16.19 -7.99
N ALA A 106 11.02 -16.88 -8.92
CA ALA A 106 12.01 -16.27 -9.80
C ALA A 106 11.38 -15.23 -10.75
N GLN A 107 10.19 -15.52 -11.29
CA GLN A 107 9.43 -14.58 -12.11
C GLN A 107 8.98 -13.35 -11.30
N ALA A 108 8.38 -13.57 -10.13
CA ALA A 108 7.85 -12.50 -9.26
C ALA A 108 8.92 -11.47 -8.83
N ARG A 109 10.17 -11.89 -8.66
CA ARG A 109 11.29 -10.98 -8.31
C ARG A 109 12.00 -10.34 -9.51
N GLN A 110 11.54 -10.65 -10.73
CA GLN A 110 12.07 -10.14 -11.99
C GLN A 110 11.03 -9.34 -12.80
N SER A 111 9.79 -9.24 -12.31
CA SER A 111 8.74 -8.41 -12.92
C SER A 111 9.20 -6.97 -13.14
N MET A 112 8.59 -6.31 -14.12
CA MET A 112 8.83 -4.89 -14.42
C MET A 112 8.62 -4.04 -13.17
N GLY A 113 9.55 -3.11 -12.90
CA GLY A 113 9.52 -2.24 -11.73
C GLY A 113 10.08 -2.86 -10.45
N VAL A 114 10.20 -4.20 -10.34
CA VAL A 114 10.82 -4.86 -9.19
C VAL A 114 12.34 -4.59 -9.17
N PRO A 115 12.92 -4.21 -8.02
CA PRO A 115 14.37 -4.15 -7.82
C PRO A 115 14.98 -5.55 -7.94
N LYS A 116 15.41 -5.89 -9.17
CA LYS A 116 15.74 -7.24 -9.64
C LYS A 116 16.48 -8.07 -8.61
N ALA A 117 15.79 -9.10 -8.09
CA ALA A 117 16.33 -10.07 -7.13
C ALA A 117 16.96 -9.48 -5.85
N ARG A 118 16.64 -8.23 -5.50
CA ARG A 118 17.12 -7.60 -4.25
C ARG A 118 16.64 -8.40 -3.03
N LEU A 119 17.54 -8.60 -2.08
CA LEU A 119 17.24 -9.15 -0.77
C LEU A 119 17.65 -8.15 0.31
N LEU A 120 16.94 -8.14 1.42
CA LEU A 120 17.36 -7.45 2.64
C LEU A 120 17.38 -8.47 3.77
N VAL A 121 18.58 -8.72 4.30
CA VAL A 121 18.77 -9.59 5.46
C VAL A 121 18.88 -8.70 6.68
N VAL A 122 18.07 -8.98 7.70
CA VAL A 122 18.06 -8.23 8.95
C VAL A 122 18.61 -9.12 10.04
N GLU A 123 19.76 -8.75 10.57
CA GLU A 123 20.36 -9.40 11.73
C GLU A 123 19.73 -8.80 12.99
N PRO A 124 19.22 -9.63 13.91
CA PRO A 124 18.68 -9.13 15.17
C PRO A 124 19.79 -8.42 15.95
N PRO A 125 19.50 -7.29 16.60
CA PRO A 125 20.50 -6.63 17.42
C PRO A 125 20.89 -7.53 18.60
N PRO A 126 22.16 -7.50 19.06
CA PRO A 126 22.59 -8.27 20.23
C PRO A 126 21.82 -7.88 21.50
N ARG A 127 21.30 -6.65 21.54
CA ARG A 127 20.36 -6.16 22.54
C ARG A 127 19.34 -5.24 21.87
N MET A 128 18.06 -5.51 22.10
CA MET A 128 16.99 -4.65 21.58
C MET A 128 17.13 -3.23 22.15
N ALA A 129 17.22 -2.23 21.26
CA ALA A 129 17.23 -0.83 21.66
C ALA A 129 15.90 -0.43 22.31
N SER A 130 15.92 0.63 23.11
CA SER A 130 14.67 1.23 23.61
C SER A 130 13.80 1.64 22.42
N LEU A 131 12.55 1.18 22.40
CA LEU A 131 11.60 1.53 21.32
C LEU A 131 11.17 3.00 21.39
N ALA A 132 11.22 3.64 22.55
CA ALA A 132 10.72 5.02 22.72
C ALA A 132 11.39 6.04 21.77
N PRO A 133 12.74 6.11 21.65
CA PRO A 133 13.38 6.93 20.62
C PRO A 133 12.92 6.63 19.18
N ALA A 134 12.83 5.35 18.81
CA ALA A 134 12.42 4.92 17.48
C ALA A 134 10.98 5.35 17.16
N VAL A 135 10.05 5.12 18.09
CA VAL A 135 8.65 5.55 18.02
C VAL A 135 8.55 7.06 17.89
N ARG A 136 9.25 7.82 18.76
CA ARG A 136 9.24 9.29 18.72
C ARG A 136 9.78 9.82 17.40
N GLN A 137 10.83 9.21 16.85
CA GLN A 137 11.37 9.61 15.55
C GLN A 137 10.41 9.25 14.41
N GLY A 138 9.76 8.08 14.46
CA GLY A 138 8.74 7.67 13.50
C GLY A 138 7.58 8.67 13.44
N ILE A 139 7.04 9.07 14.59
CA ILE A 139 5.96 10.08 14.66
C ILE A 139 6.43 11.43 14.09
N ARG A 140 7.60 11.92 14.51
CA ARG A 140 8.15 13.20 14.00
C ARG A 140 8.36 13.19 12.49
N ASP A 141 8.83 12.08 11.94
CA ASP A 141 9.00 11.91 10.50
C ASP A 141 7.66 11.90 9.76
N SER A 142 6.65 11.19 10.26
CA SER A 142 5.31 11.20 9.69
C SER A 142 4.71 12.60 9.71
N LEU A 143 4.84 13.32 10.83
CA LEU A 143 4.38 14.71 10.95
C LEU A 143 5.06 15.64 9.96
N ARG A 144 6.40 15.57 9.86
CA ARG A 144 7.17 16.36 8.90
C ARG A 144 6.67 16.11 7.48
N GLN A 145 6.49 14.85 7.11
CA GLN A 145 6.05 14.51 5.75
C GLN A 145 4.61 14.89 5.44
N MET A 146 3.72 14.82 6.43
CA MET A 146 2.35 15.28 6.26
C MET A 146 2.28 16.80 6.06
N LYS A 147 3.17 17.56 6.71
CA LYS A 147 3.20 19.03 6.62
C LYS A 147 3.96 19.51 5.39
N GLU A 148 5.12 18.92 5.11
CA GLU A 148 6.09 19.46 4.17
C GLU A 148 6.21 18.65 2.87
N GLY A 149 5.58 17.47 2.81
CA GLY A 149 5.72 16.51 1.72
C GLY A 149 6.88 15.51 1.93
N VAL A 150 7.07 14.63 0.95
CA VAL A 150 8.17 13.65 0.92
C VAL A 150 9.24 14.13 -0.04
N ASP A 151 10.50 14.09 0.38
CA ASP A 151 11.62 14.56 -0.44
C ASP A 151 12.00 13.54 -1.53
N ILE A 152 11.26 13.59 -2.64
CA ILE A 152 11.45 12.73 -3.82
C ILE A 152 11.58 13.58 -5.09
N GLY A 153 12.36 14.66 -5.00
CA GLY A 153 12.58 15.63 -6.06
C GLY A 153 11.29 16.32 -6.52
N LYS A 154 11.07 16.38 -7.84
CA LYS A 154 9.94 17.10 -8.46
C LYS A 154 8.54 16.63 -8.03
N PHE A 155 8.45 15.45 -7.41
CA PHE A 155 7.18 14.87 -6.96
C PHE A 155 6.82 15.23 -5.53
N ARG A 156 7.64 16.00 -4.81
CA ARG A 156 7.40 16.41 -3.41
C ARG A 156 6.00 16.96 -3.16
N GLY A 157 5.49 17.79 -4.07
CA GLY A 157 4.16 18.41 -3.98
C GLY A 157 2.97 17.45 -4.18
N ASN A 158 3.21 16.15 -4.34
CA ASN A 158 2.16 15.12 -4.42
C ASN A 158 1.98 14.37 -3.09
N PHE A 159 2.59 14.84 -1.99
CA PHE A 159 2.49 14.23 -0.66
C PHE A 159 2.06 15.23 0.41
N GLY A 160 1.50 14.69 1.49
CA GLY A 160 1.05 15.47 2.64
C GLY A 160 -0.28 16.19 2.43
N LEU A 161 -0.63 17.05 3.38
CA LEU A 161 -1.94 17.72 3.44
C LEU A 161 -2.21 18.59 2.21
N GLN A 162 -1.21 19.32 1.72
CA GLN A 162 -1.36 20.17 0.53
C GLN A 162 -1.67 19.37 -0.73
N ALA A 163 -1.15 18.14 -0.83
CA ALA A 163 -1.46 17.27 -1.96
C ALA A 163 -2.93 16.80 -1.98
N LEU A 164 -3.58 16.69 -0.81
CA LEU A 164 -5.01 16.39 -0.74
C LEU A 164 -5.85 17.55 -1.30
N LEU A 165 -5.52 18.79 -0.95
CA LEU A 165 -6.21 19.96 -1.50
C LEU A 165 -6.02 20.06 -3.02
N LYS A 166 -4.77 19.92 -3.48
CA LYS A 166 -4.46 19.85 -4.91
C LYS A 166 -5.24 18.75 -5.62
N TRP A 167 -5.34 17.56 -5.04
CA TRP A 167 -6.11 16.46 -5.62
C TRP A 167 -7.60 16.78 -5.67
N ALA A 168 -8.16 17.37 -4.62
CA ALA A 168 -9.55 17.83 -4.59
C ALA A 168 -9.85 18.88 -5.67
N ASP A 169 -8.92 19.81 -5.94
CA ASP A 169 -9.05 20.79 -7.01
C ASP A 169 -9.03 20.10 -8.39
N LEU A 170 -8.02 19.25 -8.62
CA LEU A 170 -7.86 18.52 -9.88
C LEU A 170 -9.04 17.59 -10.19
N LEU A 171 -9.73 17.05 -9.18
CA LEU A 171 -10.94 16.24 -9.40
C LEU A 171 -12.02 17.01 -10.17
N THR A 172 -12.07 18.34 -10.01
CA THR A 172 -13.17 19.17 -10.52
C THR A 172 -12.76 20.21 -11.56
N ASP A 173 -11.48 20.46 -11.79
CA ASP A 173 -11.03 21.52 -12.70
C ASP A 173 -11.05 21.05 -14.17
N PRO A 174 -11.94 21.58 -15.03
CA PRO A 174 -11.97 21.21 -16.44
C PRO A 174 -10.94 21.96 -17.30
N ARG A 175 -10.29 22.99 -16.75
CA ARG A 175 -9.37 23.88 -17.47
C ARG A 175 -7.93 23.40 -17.37
N ASP A 176 -7.54 22.85 -16.22
CA ASP A 176 -6.20 22.28 -16.02
C ASP A 176 -6.02 21.03 -16.90
N PRO A 177 -4.94 20.93 -17.70
CA PRO A 177 -4.59 19.72 -18.45
C PRO A 177 -4.49 18.44 -17.61
N LYS A 178 -4.22 18.57 -16.30
CA LYS A 178 -4.16 17.47 -15.32
C LYS A 178 -5.46 17.31 -14.51
N GLY A 179 -6.43 18.20 -14.72
CA GLY A 179 -7.74 18.08 -14.12
C GLY A 179 -8.46 16.84 -14.65
N TRP A 180 -9.11 16.09 -13.77
CA TRP A 180 -9.71 14.79 -14.07
C TRP A 180 -10.73 14.83 -15.21
N PRO A 181 -11.60 15.86 -15.34
CA PRO A 181 -12.52 15.94 -16.48
C PRO A 181 -11.82 15.92 -17.85
N ARG A 182 -10.57 16.38 -17.93
CA ARG A 182 -9.76 16.42 -19.16
C ARG A 182 -8.75 15.28 -19.25
N PHE A 183 -8.07 14.97 -18.15
CA PHE A 183 -6.99 13.99 -18.09
C PHE A 183 -7.50 12.55 -18.10
N PHE A 184 -8.70 12.31 -17.55
CA PHE A 184 -9.37 11.02 -17.54
C PHE A 184 -10.74 11.14 -18.21
N PRO A 185 -10.79 11.21 -19.56
CA PRO A 185 -12.06 11.30 -20.26
C PRO A 185 -12.96 10.11 -19.91
N ARG A 186 -14.28 10.36 -19.99
CA ARG A 186 -15.33 9.36 -19.73
C ARG A 186 -15.07 8.08 -20.53
N GLY A 187 -15.15 6.92 -19.87
CA GLY A 187 -14.85 5.62 -20.48
C GLY A 187 -13.73 4.91 -19.75
N ARG A 188 -12.84 4.29 -20.52
CA ARG A 188 -11.73 3.46 -20.03
C ARG A 188 -10.82 4.19 -19.03
N ASP A 189 -10.43 5.43 -19.34
CA ASP A 189 -9.44 6.16 -18.53
C ASP A 189 -10.01 6.55 -17.17
N LEU A 190 -11.24 7.07 -17.14
CA LEU A 190 -11.95 7.35 -15.90
C LEU A 190 -12.20 6.08 -15.07
N LEU A 191 -12.64 4.98 -15.70
CA LEU A 191 -12.84 3.70 -15.00
C LEU A 191 -11.54 3.24 -14.32
N ASN A 192 -10.41 3.31 -15.03
CA ASN A 192 -9.11 2.93 -14.49
C ASN A 192 -8.69 3.83 -13.32
N ALA A 193 -8.92 5.14 -13.42
CA ALA A 193 -8.64 6.08 -12.33
C ALA A 193 -9.49 5.77 -11.07
N LEU A 194 -10.79 5.53 -11.23
CA LEU A 194 -11.71 5.19 -10.13
C LEU A 194 -11.33 3.87 -9.45
N VAL A 195 -11.01 2.85 -10.25
CA VAL A 195 -10.51 1.56 -9.75
C VAL A 195 -9.19 1.73 -9.00
N ALA A 196 -8.29 2.57 -9.51
CA ALA A 196 -7.03 2.86 -8.85
C ALA A 196 -7.25 3.53 -7.50
N VAL A 197 -8.16 4.51 -7.38
CA VAL A 197 -8.54 5.12 -6.10
C VAL A 197 -8.99 4.05 -5.11
N PHE A 198 -9.95 3.21 -5.50
CA PHE A 198 -10.44 2.13 -4.64
C PHE A 198 -9.31 1.18 -4.20
N SER A 199 -8.52 0.69 -5.17
CA SER A 199 -7.51 -0.34 -4.94
C SER A 199 -6.36 0.18 -4.08
N GLN A 200 -5.90 1.42 -4.28
CA GLN A 200 -4.82 2.03 -3.49
C GLN A 200 -5.23 2.31 -2.04
N ILE A 201 -6.48 2.71 -1.82
CA ILE A 201 -6.98 3.04 -0.47
C ILE A 201 -7.30 1.78 0.33
N GLU A 202 -7.94 0.79 -0.30
CA GLU A 202 -8.53 -0.35 0.41
C GLU A 202 -7.66 -1.61 0.39
N LEU A 203 -6.95 -1.87 -0.71
CA LEU A 203 -6.36 -3.18 -0.98
C LEU A 203 -4.83 -3.19 -0.88
N ARG A 204 -4.21 -2.01 -0.69
CA ARG A 204 -2.75 -1.91 -0.55
C ARG A 204 -2.33 -2.51 0.80
N GLY A 205 -1.75 -3.72 0.76
CA GLY A 205 -1.29 -4.42 1.95
C GLY A 205 -2.45 -4.86 2.86
N ARG A 206 -2.36 -4.53 4.15
CA ARG A 206 -3.41 -4.84 5.16
C ARG A 206 -4.11 -3.63 5.74
N GLY A 207 -3.70 -2.42 5.39
CA GLY A 207 -4.18 -1.21 6.04
C GLY A 207 -5.20 -0.47 5.19
N GLY A 208 -6.38 -1.02 4.95
CA GLY A 208 -7.49 -0.28 4.32
C GLY A 208 -7.76 1.09 4.98
N GLY A 209 -8.55 1.95 4.33
CA GLY A 209 -8.68 3.35 4.76
C GLY A 209 -7.34 4.09 4.71
N ALA A 210 -6.53 3.80 3.70
CA ALA A 210 -5.20 4.38 3.47
C ALA A 210 -4.25 4.27 4.68
N PHE A 211 -4.28 3.17 5.42
CA PHE A 211 -3.46 2.86 6.60
C PHE A 211 -3.74 3.70 7.85
N ARG A 212 -4.78 4.54 7.86
CA ARG A 212 -5.07 5.41 9.01
C ARG A 212 -5.52 4.62 10.23
N GLY A 213 -6.21 3.50 10.04
CA GLY A 213 -6.55 2.57 11.12
C GLY A 213 -5.30 1.93 11.74
N LEU A 214 -4.37 1.45 10.91
CA LEU A 214 -3.09 0.90 11.37
C LEU A 214 -2.26 1.95 12.13
N TYR A 215 -2.26 3.20 11.66
CA TYR A 215 -1.57 4.29 12.35
C TYR A 215 -2.23 4.62 13.70
N ALA A 216 -3.57 4.55 13.80
CA ALA A 216 -4.28 4.70 15.07
C ALA A 216 -3.87 3.62 16.08
N ASP A 217 -3.81 2.35 15.68
CA ASP A 217 -3.36 1.25 16.55
C ASP A 217 -1.91 1.47 17.01
N PHE A 218 -1.04 1.90 16.09
CA PHE A 218 0.32 2.31 16.42
C PHE A 218 0.36 3.45 17.46
N LEU A 219 -0.50 4.46 17.38
CA LEU A 219 -0.55 5.56 18.36
C LEU A 219 -1.02 5.08 19.74
N VAL A 220 -1.97 4.15 19.80
CA VAL A 220 -2.42 3.53 21.07
C VAL A 220 -1.27 2.78 21.73
N GLU A 221 -0.55 1.94 20.99
CA GLU A 221 0.64 1.25 21.51
C GLU A 221 1.73 2.25 21.93
N SER A 222 1.95 3.29 21.12
CA SER A 222 2.95 4.33 21.37
C SER A 222 2.67 5.13 22.64
N ALA A 223 1.41 5.27 23.05
CA ALA A 223 1.03 5.95 24.29
C ALA A 223 1.73 5.33 25.50
N GLY A 224 1.82 3.99 25.55
CA GLY A 224 2.53 3.25 26.60
C GLY A 224 4.04 3.45 26.52
N TRP A 225 4.64 3.25 25.34
CA TRP A 225 6.09 3.39 25.13
C TRP A 225 6.62 4.79 25.43
N LEU A 226 5.85 5.83 25.11
CA LEU A 226 6.23 7.22 25.30
C LEU A 226 5.71 7.83 26.61
N LYS A 227 4.92 7.08 27.39
CA LYS A 227 4.21 7.57 28.58
C LYS A 227 3.40 8.85 28.29
N LYS A 228 2.68 8.85 27.16
CA LYS A 228 1.89 9.98 26.65
C LYS A 228 0.47 9.51 26.30
N PRO A 229 -0.45 9.44 27.29
CA PRO A 229 -1.81 8.92 27.08
C PRO A 229 -2.60 9.69 26.00
N ALA A 230 -2.32 10.99 25.83
CA ALA A 230 -2.92 11.82 24.77
C ALA A 230 -2.70 11.28 23.34
N LEU A 231 -1.71 10.41 23.10
CA LEU A 231 -1.55 9.74 21.80
C LEU A 231 -2.73 8.81 21.49
N ALA A 232 -3.30 8.15 22.50
CA ALA A 232 -4.47 7.29 22.33
C ALA A 232 -5.72 8.11 21.99
N GLU A 233 -5.84 9.34 22.48
CA GLU A 233 -6.94 10.25 22.13
C GLU A 233 -6.86 10.67 20.66
N VAL A 234 -5.66 10.99 20.16
CA VAL A 234 -5.45 11.32 18.74
C VAL A 234 -5.71 10.13 17.81
N ALA A 235 -5.54 8.90 18.31
CA ALA A 235 -5.85 7.70 17.55
C ALA A 235 -7.30 7.67 17.05
N ASP A 236 -8.25 8.21 17.81
CA ASP A 236 -9.66 8.26 17.40
C ASP A 236 -9.90 9.18 16.21
N THR A 237 -9.16 10.29 16.10
CA THR A 237 -9.19 11.14 14.89
C THR A 237 -8.62 10.42 13.69
N TYR A 238 -7.57 9.61 13.85
CA TYR A 238 -7.09 8.73 12.78
C TYR A 238 -8.09 7.62 12.41
N ARG A 239 -8.84 7.07 13.36
CA ARG A 239 -9.95 6.13 13.04
C ARG A 239 -11.07 6.81 12.27
N LYS A 240 -11.40 8.07 12.58
CA LYS A 240 -12.33 8.88 11.78
C LYS A 240 -11.79 9.08 10.36
N ALA A 241 -10.51 9.43 10.22
CA ALA A 241 -9.85 9.57 8.91
C ALA A 241 -9.91 8.26 8.12
N ALA A 242 -9.64 7.11 8.75
CA ALA A 242 -9.72 5.81 8.11
C ALA A 242 -11.10 5.53 7.50
N ARG A 243 -12.18 5.79 8.27
CA ARG A 243 -13.56 5.66 7.76
C ARG A 243 -13.84 6.62 6.60
N ALA A 244 -13.37 7.86 6.69
CA ALA A 244 -13.55 8.83 5.61
C ALA A 244 -12.82 8.41 4.32
N TRP A 245 -11.60 7.88 4.44
CA TRP A 245 -10.86 7.29 3.32
C TRP A 245 -11.59 6.10 2.70
N SER A 246 -12.09 5.16 3.52
CA SER A 246 -12.87 4.03 3.00
C SER A 246 -14.15 4.50 2.30
N ALA A 247 -14.85 5.49 2.87
CA ALA A 247 -16.04 6.06 2.23
C ALA A 247 -15.73 6.76 0.89
N LEU A 248 -14.56 7.39 0.75
CA LEU A 248 -14.08 7.92 -0.54
C LEU A 248 -13.82 6.80 -1.55
N ALA A 249 -13.17 5.71 -1.11
CA ALA A 249 -12.87 4.57 -1.96
C ALA A 249 -14.15 3.89 -2.48
N GLU A 250 -15.15 3.73 -1.61
CA GLU A 250 -16.46 3.19 -2.01
C GLU A 250 -17.20 4.13 -2.96
N ALA A 251 -17.17 5.43 -2.70
CA ALA A 251 -17.79 6.41 -3.58
C ALA A 251 -17.17 6.44 -4.99
N ALA A 252 -15.90 6.05 -5.15
CA ALA A 252 -15.26 5.96 -6.46
C ALA A 252 -15.86 4.83 -7.34
N LEU A 253 -16.44 3.79 -6.73
CA LEU A 253 -17.12 2.69 -7.43
C LEU A 253 -18.48 2.43 -6.74
N PRO A 254 -19.45 3.36 -6.93
CA PRO A 254 -20.65 3.40 -6.11
C PRO A 254 -21.66 2.30 -6.45
N ASP A 255 -22.42 1.85 -5.45
CA ASP A 255 -23.48 0.85 -5.63
C ASP A 255 -24.74 1.42 -6.33
N SER A 256 -24.83 2.74 -6.47
CA SER A 256 -25.89 3.40 -7.26
C SER A 256 -25.85 3.00 -8.73
N ASP A 257 -24.67 2.58 -9.23
CA ASP A 257 -24.56 1.87 -10.50
C ASP A 257 -24.21 0.40 -10.25
N SER A 258 -25.08 -0.49 -10.72
CA SER A 258 -24.91 -1.93 -10.54
C SER A 258 -23.60 -2.46 -11.15
N GLY A 259 -23.08 -1.85 -12.22
CA GLY A 259 -21.86 -2.27 -12.89
C GLY A 259 -20.60 -1.94 -12.08
N LEU A 260 -20.47 -0.69 -11.64
CA LEU A 260 -19.35 -0.21 -10.83
C LEU A 260 -19.33 -0.88 -9.45
N GLY A 261 -20.49 -0.97 -8.78
CA GLY A 261 -20.63 -1.68 -7.50
C GLY A 261 -20.26 -3.17 -7.62
N THR A 262 -20.73 -3.86 -8.67
CA THR A 262 -20.36 -5.27 -8.91
C THR A 262 -18.86 -5.42 -9.15
N LEU A 263 -18.24 -4.52 -9.93
CA LEU A 263 -16.80 -4.55 -10.17
C LEU A 263 -16.02 -4.39 -8.86
N ARG A 264 -16.40 -3.44 -8.00
CA ARG A 264 -15.83 -3.25 -6.66
C ARG A 264 -15.92 -4.53 -5.83
N GLY A 265 -17.09 -5.18 -5.83
CA GLY A 265 -17.34 -6.43 -5.12
C GLY A 265 -16.39 -7.56 -5.57
N ILE A 266 -16.27 -7.78 -6.88
CA ILE A 266 -15.38 -8.81 -7.45
C ILE A 266 -13.91 -8.57 -7.05
N ILE A 267 -13.43 -7.33 -7.17
CA ILE A 267 -12.05 -6.99 -6.81
C ILE A 267 -11.80 -7.26 -5.31
N ARG A 268 -12.73 -6.85 -4.45
CA ARG A 268 -12.65 -7.05 -2.99
C ARG A 268 -12.69 -8.54 -2.63
N GLU A 269 -13.58 -9.31 -3.25
CA GLU A 269 -13.69 -10.75 -2.99
C GLU A 269 -12.42 -11.51 -3.38
N ARG A 270 -11.81 -11.12 -4.51
CA ARG A 270 -10.52 -11.69 -4.95
C ARG A 270 -9.40 -11.35 -3.98
N GLU A 271 -9.30 -10.09 -3.54
CA GLU A 271 -8.34 -9.68 -2.52
C GLU A 271 -8.54 -10.48 -1.23
N ASP A 272 -9.78 -10.56 -0.74
CA ASP A 272 -10.11 -11.24 0.51
C ASP A 272 -9.78 -12.73 0.47
N ALA A 273 -10.01 -13.41 -0.66
CA ALA A 273 -9.66 -14.82 -0.84
C ALA A 273 -8.18 -15.05 -0.58
N LEU A 274 -7.33 -14.23 -1.17
CA LEU A 274 -5.90 -14.39 -1.08
C LEU A 274 -5.35 -13.85 0.26
N GLN A 275 -5.87 -12.72 0.72
CA GLN A 275 -5.42 -12.06 1.94
C GLN A 275 -5.81 -12.85 3.19
N LYS A 276 -7.01 -13.45 3.24
CA LYS A 276 -7.50 -14.22 4.39
C LYS A 276 -7.11 -15.69 4.31
N ASP A 277 -7.30 -16.31 3.15
CA ASP A 277 -7.23 -17.77 2.99
C ASP A 277 -5.91 -18.24 2.34
N GLY A 278 -5.14 -17.33 1.74
CA GLY A 278 -3.85 -17.65 1.14
C GLY A 278 -3.97 -18.62 -0.02
N ARG A 279 -3.22 -19.73 0.01
CA ARG A 279 -3.28 -20.79 -1.01
C ARG A 279 -4.67 -21.43 -1.11
N ASP A 280 -5.40 -21.55 -0.01
CA ASP A 280 -6.73 -22.16 0.00
C ASP A 280 -7.76 -21.30 -0.75
N GLY A 281 -7.55 -19.98 -0.80
CA GLY A 281 -8.38 -19.04 -1.54
C GLY A 281 -8.05 -18.95 -3.04
N LEU A 282 -7.04 -19.67 -3.52
CA LEU A 282 -6.48 -19.51 -4.87
C LEU A 282 -7.49 -19.84 -5.97
N GLU A 283 -8.21 -20.96 -5.83
CA GLU A 283 -9.22 -21.37 -6.81
C GLU A 283 -10.35 -20.34 -6.89
N ARG A 284 -10.84 -19.84 -5.75
CA ARG A 284 -11.83 -18.77 -5.70
C ARG A 284 -11.33 -17.50 -6.39
N ALA A 285 -10.11 -17.06 -6.06
CA ALA A 285 -9.50 -15.88 -6.66
C ALA A 285 -9.35 -16.01 -8.18
N ARG A 286 -8.90 -17.17 -8.67
CA ARG A 286 -8.75 -17.46 -10.11
C ARG A 286 -10.08 -17.45 -10.85
N ALA A 287 -11.14 -18.00 -10.25
CA ALA A 287 -12.48 -18.00 -10.83
C ALA A 287 -13.07 -16.58 -10.99
N LEU A 288 -12.61 -15.61 -10.19
CA LEU A 288 -13.03 -14.20 -10.27
C LEU A 288 -12.31 -13.42 -11.37
N VAL A 289 -11.07 -13.78 -11.74
CA VAL A 289 -10.28 -13.08 -12.78
C VAL A 289 -11.01 -12.94 -14.13
N PRO A 290 -11.58 -14.02 -14.74
CA PRO A 290 -12.27 -13.87 -16.01
C PRO A 290 -13.56 -13.06 -15.88
N LYS A 291 -14.27 -13.14 -14.74
CA LYS A 291 -15.49 -12.36 -14.45
C LYS A 291 -15.17 -10.86 -14.38
N GLU A 292 -14.14 -10.51 -13.62
CA GLU A 292 -13.64 -9.13 -13.51
C GLU A 292 -13.27 -8.59 -14.90
N ARG A 293 -12.50 -9.36 -15.66
CA ARG A 293 -12.03 -8.94 -17.00
C ARG A 293 -13.19 -8.73 -17.96
N ALA A 294 -14.19 -9.61 -17.95
CA ALA A 294 -15.38 -9.46 -18.79
C ALA A 294 -16.20 -8.22 -18.42
N LEU A 295 -16.44 -8.00 -17.13
CA LEU A 295 -17.18 -6.83 -16.65
C LEU A 295 -16.44 -5.53 -16.95
N ARG A 296 -15.12 -5.48 -16.72
CA ARG A 296 -14.30 -4.31 -17.07
C ARG A 296 -14.44 -3.95 -18.54
N ARG A 297 -14.25 -4.90 -19.46
CA ARG A 297 -14.40 -4.63 -20.90
C ARG A 297 -15.78 -4.08 -21.27
N LYS A 298 -16.84 -4.57 -20.62
CA LYS A 298 -18.20 -4.06 -20.80
C LYS A 298 -18.30 -2.60 -20.37
N LEU A 299 -17.80 -2.28 -19.17
CA LEU A 299 -17.81 -0.92 -18.61
C LEU A 299 -16.90 0.05 -19.37
N GLU A 300 -15.78 -0.43 -19.92
CA GLU A 300 -14.89 0.38 -20.76
C GLU A 300 -15.56 0.75 -22.09
N THR A 301 -16.29 -0.20 -22.70
CA THR A 301 -16.99 0.00 -23.98
C THR A 301 -18.27 0.82 -23.81
N SER A 302 -19.00 0.58 -22.73
CA SER A 302 -20.27 1.23 -22.40
C SER A 302 -20.20 1.72 -20.96
N PHE A 303 -19.61 2.90 -20.79
CA PHE A 303 -19.45 3.50 -19.47
C PHE A 303 -20.82 3.88 -18.90
N PRO A 304 -21.13 3.48 -17.66
CA PRO A 304 -22.50 3.53 -17.15
C PRO A 304 -22.99 4.93 -16.80
N LEU A 305 -22.08 5.89 -16.60
CA LEU A 305 -22.42 7.26 -16.26
C LEU A 305 -22.40 8.15 -17.50
N ASP A 306 -23.37 9.05 -17.61
CA ASP A 306 -23.34 10.15 -18.58
C ASP A 306 -22.41 11.29 -18.12
N ALA A 307 -22.30 12.35 -18.91
CA ALA A 307 -21.40 13.46 -18.60
C ALA A 307 -21.80 14.23 -17.32
N ALA A 308 -23.10 14.38 -17.05
CA ALA A 308 -23.60 15.07 -15.87
C ALA A 308 -23.31 14.25 -14.60
N ALA A 309 -23.65 12.94 -14.64
CA ALA A 309 -23.38 12.02 -13.54
C ALA A 309 -21.88 11.85 -13.25
N VAL A 310 -21.01 11.92 -14.28
CA VAL A 310 -19.55 11.99 -14.08
C VAL A 310 -19.15 13.28 -13.35
N GLY A 311 -19.70 14.42 -13.74
CA GLY A 311 -19.45 15.69 -13.06
C GLY A 311 -19.83 15.64 -11.58
N ASP A 312 -21.02 15.11 -11.28
CA ASP A 312 -21.52 14.95 -9.91
C ASP A 312 -20.67 14.01 -9.08
N LEU A 313 -20.26 12.87 -9.66
CA LEU A 313 -19.34 11.91 -9.02
C LEU A 313 -18.01 12.60 -8.67
N LEU A 314 -17.38 13.27 -9.62
CA LEU A 314 -16.09 13.92 -9.41
C LEU A 314 -16.18 15.06 -8.37
N ALA A 315 -17.28 15.82 -8.39
CA ALA A 315 -17.55 16.83 -7.37
C ALA A 315 -17.73 16.21 -5.97
N ASP A 316 -18.41 15.07 -5.86
CA ASP A 316 -18.56 14.34 -4.60
C ASP A 316 -17.22 13.82 -4.06
N LEU A 317 -16.41 13.20 -4.93
CA LEU A 317 -15.06 12.77 -4.56
C LEU A 317 -14.22 13.97 -4.09
N GLY A 318 -14.28 15.10 -4.79
CA GLY A 318 -13.58 16.33 -4.40
C GLY A 318 -13.98 16.82 -3.00
N ARG A 319 -15.29 16.86 -2.68
CA ARG A 319 -15.78 17.21 -1.34
C ARG A 319 -15.28 16.24 -0.26
N ARG A 320 -15.28 14.94 -0.53
CA ARG A 320 -14.78 13.90 0.40
C ARG A 320 -13.29 14.07 0.67
N VAL A 321 -12.47 14.34 -0.35
CA VAL A 321 -11.03 14.60 -0.19
C VAL A 321 -10.78 15.83 0.68
N ARG A 322 -11.56 16.91 0.51
CA ARG A 322 -11.44 18.10 1.39
C ARG A 322 -11.83 17.77 2.83
N SER A 323 -12.90 17.00 3.04
CA SER A 323 -13.30 16.55 4.38
C SER A 323 -12.19 15.73 5.06
N ILE A 324 -11.57 14.81 4.32
CA ILE A 324 -10.40 14.04 4.79
C ILE A 324 -9.24 14.98 5.16
N HIS A 325 -8.94 15.98 4.33
CA HIS A 325 -7.92 16.96 4.63
C HIS A 325 -8.16 17.66 5.98
N GLU A 326 -9.38 18.10 6.25
CA GLU A 326 -9.70 18.76 7.52
C GLU A 326 -9.48 17.83 8.73
N ILE A 327 -9.93 16.57 8.63
CA ILE A 327 -9.73 15.56 9.69
C ILE A 327 -8.23 15.28 9.89
N GLU A 328 -7.46 15.11 8.82
CA GLU A 328 -6.03 14.83 8.93
C GLU A 328 -5.24 16.05 9.42
N ARG A 329 -5.64 17.27 9.05
CA ARG A 329 -5.04 18.50 9.57
C ARG A 329 -5.24 18.61 11.08
N GLU A 330 -6.43 18.28 11.58
CA GLU A 330 -6.71 18.22 13.02
C GLU A 330 -5.78 17.20 13.69
N ALA A 331 -5.73 15.97 13.17
CA ALA A 331 -4.91 14.89 13.72
C ALA A 331 -3.40 15.25 13.76
N VAL A 332 -2.87 15.78 12.66
CA VAL A 332 -1.47 16.23 12.53
C VAL A 332 -1.16 17.38 13.49
N THR A 333 -2.11 18.29 13.70
CA THR A 333 -1.94 19.42 14.62
C THR A 333 -1.93 18.95 16.07
N ALA A 334 -2.88 18.11 16.47
CA ALA A 334 -2.95 17.53 17.80
C ALA A 334 -1.71 16.69 18.11
N LEU A 335 -1.32 15.81 17.19
CA LEU A 335 -0.13 14.98 17.33
C LEU A 335 1.15 15.83 17.45
N GLY A 336 1.25 16.91 16.68
CA GLY A 336 2.36 17.86 16.76
C GLY A 336 2.52 18.52 18.13
N ARG A 337 1.43 18.78 18.86
CA ARG A 337 1.50 19.33 20.23
C ARG A 337 2.00 18.32 21.26
N ILE A 338 1.84 17.03 20.98
CA ILE A 338 2.19 15.96 21.93
C ILE A 338 3.67 15.58 21.84
N VAL A 339 4.22 15.55 20.61
CA VAL A 339 5.60 15.13 20.34
C VAL A 339 6.56 16.26 19.96
N GLY A 340 6.03 17.47 19.81
CA GLY A 340 6.79 18.69 19.57
C GLY A 340 7.64 19.14 20.75
#